data_AF-A0A957NGH7-F1
#
_entry.id   AF-A0A957NGH7-F1
#
_cell.length_a   1.000
_cell.length_b   1.000
_cell.length_c   1.000
_cell.angle_alpha   90.00
_cell.angle_beta   90.00
_cell.angle_gamma   90.00
#
_symmetry.space_group_name_H-M   'P 1'
#
loop_
_entity.id
_entity.type
_entity.pdbx_description
1 polymer ?
#
loop_
_entity_poly.entity_id
_entity_poly.type
_entity_poly.pdbx_seq_one_letter_code
_entity_poly.pdbx_strand_id
1 'polypeptide(L)' 'GTVEGDQVKLRSEGQQPGDRMPFLFAGQVADGVLAGSIFLGEYLTAPYRATRTTYQPLEKPFTIPSGPPLAT' A
#
# COMPACT_ATOMS: atom_id res chain seq x y z
N GLY A 1 -5.72 7.60 4.00
CA GLY A 1 -7.13 7.22 3.81
C GLY A 1 -7.92 7.57 5.06
N THR A 2 -9.23 7.40 5.04
CA THR A 2 -10.15 7.63 6.15
C THR A 2 -10.96 6.38 6.44
N VAL A 3 -11.31 6.18 7.71
CA VAL A 3 -12.16 5.09 8.18
C VAL A 3 -13.28 5.71 9.02
N GLU A 4 -14.53 5.46 8.64
CA GLU A 4 -15.74 5.97 9.29
C GLU A 4 -16.68 4.79 9.55
N GLY A 5 -16.63 4.24 10.76
CA GLY A 5 -17.34 3.00 11.10
C GLY A 5 -16.78 1.82 10.31
N ASP A 6 -17.63 1.20 9.48
CA ASP A 6 -17.27 0.12 8.56
C ASP A 6 -16.79 0.64 7.20
N GLN A 7 -16.99 1.92 6.88
CA GLN A 7 -16.58 2.50 5.61
C GLN A 7 -15.10 2.88 5.60
N VAL A 8 -14.43 2.56 4.50
CA VAL A 8 -13.00 2.81 4.31
C VAL A 8 -12.78 3.48 2.96
N LYS A 9 -12.06 4.60 2.98
CA LYS A 9 -11.60 5.32 1.79
C LYS A 9 -10.08 5.36 1.80
N LEU A 10 -9.44 4.77 0.80
CA LEU A 10 -7.97 4.76 0.68
C LEU A 10 -7.55 5.44 -0.62
N ARG A 11 -6.35 6.00 -0.60
CA ARG A 11 -5.69 6.51 -1.79
C ARG A 11 -4.34 5.83 -1.87
N SER A 12 -4.04 5.29 -3.05
CA SER A 12 -2.71 4.85 -3.45
C SER A 12 -2.28 5.64 -4.69
N GLU A 13 -1.00 5.59 -5.01
CA GLU A 13 -0.47 6.19 -6.22
C GLU A 13 0.68 5.36 -6.77
N GLY A 14 0.60 5.04 -8.06
CA GLY A 14 1.74 4.57 -8.83
C GLY A 14 2.52 5.78 -9.32
N GLN A 15 3.80 5.84 -9.00
CA GLN A 15 4.69 6.89 -9.49
C GLN A 15 5.77 6.27 -10.39
N GLN A 16 5.96 6.86 -11.56
CA GLN A 16 7.13 6.70 -12.41
C GLN A 16 7.68 8.08 -12.76
N PRO A 17 8.96 8.23 -13.14
CA PRO A 17 9.49 9.52 -13.56
C PRO A 17 8.64 10.10 -14.71
N GLY A 18 7.99 11.24 -14.47
CA GLY A 18 7.11 11.90 -15.45
C GLY A 18 5.68 11.37 -15.52
N ASP A 19 5.30 10.37 -14.71
CA ASP A 19 3.97 9.78 -14.70
C ASP A 19 3.46 9.52 -13.27
N ARG A 20 2.18 9.81 -13.04
CA ARG A 20 1.53 9.62 -11.75
C ARG A 20 0.09 9.20 -11.94
N MET A 21 -0.21 7.96 -11.57
CA MET A 21 -1.56 7.39 -11.64
C MET A 21 -2.14 7.27 -10.22
N PRO A 22 -3.15 8.07 -9.85
CA PRO A 22 -3.83 7.93 -8.58
C PRO A 22 -4.83 6.77 -8.62
N PHE A 23 -4.88 6.00 -7.54
CA PHE A 23 -5.85 4.93 -7.33
C PHE A 23 -6.66 5.23 -6.07
N LEU A 24 -7.98 5.37 -6.20
CA LEU A 24 -8.87 5.63 -5.07
C LEU A 24 -9.65 4.36 -4.76
N PHE A 25 -9.68 3.95 -3.50
CA PHE A 25 -10.42 2.79 -3.04
C PHE A 25 -11.55 3.27 -2.14
N ALA A 26 -12.75 2.76 -2.36
CA ALA A 26 -13.87 2.94 -1.46
C ALA A 26 -14.52 1.58 -1.21
N GLY A 27 -14.72 1.24 0.05
CA GLY A 27 -15.27 -0.06 0.42
C GLY A 27 -15.70 -0.13 1.87
N GLN A 28 -16.14 -1.32 2.27
CA GLN A 28 -16.54 -1.62 3.64
C GLN A 28 -15.71 -2.77 4.21
N VAL A 29 -15.49 -2.74 5.52
CA VAL A 29 -14.83 -3.81 6.27
C VAL A 29 -15.88 -4.65 6.97
N ALA A 30 -15.88 -5.94 6.67
CA ALA A 30 -16.65 -6.95 7.39
C ALA A 30 -15.77 -8.19 7.61
N ASP A 31 -15.76 -8.72 8.84
CA ASP A 31 -15.05 -9.96 9.20
C ASP A 31 -13.56 -10.00 8.77
N GLY A 32 -12.87 -8.86 8.87
CA GLY A 32 -11.45 -8.73 8.49
C GLY A 32 -11.19 -8.69 6.97
N VAL A 33 -12.25 -8.63 6.16
CA VAL A 33 -12.20 -8.46 4.71
C VAL A 33 -12.61 -7.04 4.37
N LEU A 34 -11.77 -6.35 3.59
CA LEU A 34 -12.11 -5.06 2.98
C LEU A 34 -12.54 -5.31 1.53
N ALA A 35 -13.77 -4.97 1.17
CA ALA A 35 -14.28 -5.13 -0.20
C ALA A 35 -14.96 -3.85 -0.68
N GLY A 36 -14.88 -3.59 -1.99
CA GLY A 36 -15.46 -2.39 -2.57
C GLY A 36 -15.02 -2.16 -4.01
N SER A 37 -14.93 -0.90 -4.40
CA SER A 37 -14.53 -0.48 -5.74
C SER A 37 -13.25 0.36 -5.70
N ILE A 38 -12.37 0.09 -6.66
CA ILE A 38 -11.21 0.92 -6.97
C ILE A 38 -11.55 1.79 -8.18
N PHE A 39 -11.28 3.09 -8.08
CA PHE A 39 -11.34 4.05 -9.17
C PHE A 39 -9.93 4.20 -9.74
N LEU A 40 -9.76 3.80 -11.00
CA LEU A 40 -8.48 3.74 -11.72
C LEU A 40 -8.24 4.99 -12.59
N GLY A 41 -9.04 6.04 -12.42
CA GLY A 41 -9.00 7.24 -13.25
C GLY A 41 -10.39 7.70 -13.67
N GLU A 42 -10.48 8.36 -14.83
CA GLU A 42 -11.63 9.16 -15.24
C GLU A 42 -12.93 8.36 -15.42
N TYR A 43 -12.86 7.08 -15.86
CA TYR A 43 -14.05 6.26 -16.12
C TYR A 43 -13.91 4.76 -15.84
N LEU A 44 -12.81 4.31 -15.25
CA LEU A 44 -12.57 2.89 -14.99
C LEU A 44 -12.71 2.57 -13.51
N THR A 45 -13.67 1.70 -13.19
CA THR A 45 -13.85 1.13 -11.86
C THR A 45 -13.70 -0.38 -11.91
N ALA A 46 -13.09 -0.96 -10.88
CA ALA A 46 -13.04 -2.41 -10.72
C ALA A 46 -13.45 -2.81 -9.29
N PRO A 47 -14.06 -3.99 -9.10
CA PRO A 47 -14.25 -4.54 -7.76
C PRO A 47 -12.91 -5.01 -7.19
N TYR A 48 -12.73 -4.85 -5.88
CA TYR A 48 -11.57 -5.38 -5.18
C TYR A 48 -11.99 -6.09 -3.89
N ARG A 49 -11.12 -7.02 -3.46
CA ARG A 49 -11.20 -7.68 -2.16
C ARG A 49 -9.81 -7.76 -1.57
N ALA A 50 -9.65 -7.28 -0.35
CA ALA A 50 -8.39 -7.24 0.37
C ALA A 50 -8.54 -7.91 1.74
N THR A 51 -7.48 -8.60 2.16
CA THR A 51 -7.38 -9.27 3.45
C THR A 51 -6.16 -8.76 4.20
N ARG A 52 -6.17 -8.85 5.53
CA ARG A 52 -5.01 -8.50 6.34
C ARG A 52 -3.83 -9.42 6.03
N THR A 53 -2.69 -8.83 5.72
CA THR A 53 -1.43 -9.56 5.56
C THR A 53 -0.95 -10.11 6.91
N THR A 54 -0.50 -11.37 6.92
CA THR A 54 0.15 -12.04 8.08
C THR A 54 1.67 -11.95 8.04
N TYR A 55 2.23 -11.45 6.95
CA TYR A 55 3.67 -11.27 6.78
C TYR A 55 4.24 -10.25 7.77
N GLN A 56 5.29 -10.65 8.49
CA GLN A 56 6.10 -9.76 9.29
C GLN A 56 7.28 -9.28 8.44
N PRO A 57 7.52 -7.96 8.33
CA PRO A 57 8.67 -7.46 7.59
C PRO A 57 9.96 -7.95 8.27
N LEU A 58 10.85 -8.55 7.48
CA LEU A 58 12.17 -8.94 7.96
C LEU A 58 12.97 -7.67 8.28
N GLU A 59 13.28 -7.44 9.55
CA GLU A 59 14.20 -6.38 9.95
C GLU A 59 15.60 -6.73 9.42
N LYS A 60 16.04 -6.03 8.39
CA LYS A 60 17.42 -6.13 7.91
C LYS A 60 18.27 -5.20 8.77
N PRO A 61 19.18 -5.70 9.61
CA PRO A 61 20.13 -4.83 10.28
C PRO A 61 20.99 -4.16 9.21
N PHE A 62 21.19 -2.85 9.34
CA PHE A 62 22.17 -2.12 8.56
C PHE A 62 23.33 -1.75 9.46
N THR A 63 24.55 -1.91 8.96
CA THR A 63 25.77 -1.55 9.67
C THR A 63 26.38 -0.36 8.95
N ILE A 64 26.71 0.69 9.70
CA ILE A 64 27.56 1.77 9.21
C ILE A 64 29.01 1.26 9.34
N PRO A 65 29.76 1.09 8.25
CA PRO A 65 31.14 0.61 8.33
C PRO A 65 31.99 1.63 9.10
N SER A 66 32.54 1.21 10.25
CA SER A 66 33.34 2.03 11.15
C SER A 66 34.84 1.80 10.98
N GLY A 67 35.35 1.95 9.76
CA GLY A 67 36.78 1.91 9.49
C GLY A 67 37.14 1.57 8.03
N PRO A 68 38.29 2.03 7.53
CA PRO A 68 38.79 1.58 6.23
C PRO A 68 39.02 0.07 6.25
N PRO A 69 38.73 -0.66 5.15
CA PRO A 69 38.98 -2.09 5.08
C PRO A 69 40.48 -2.33 5.32
N LEU A 70 40.80 -3.17 6.30
CA LEU A 70 42.18 -3.59 6.55
C LEU A 70 42.60 -4.43 5.33
N ALA A 71 43.44 -3.86 4.48
CA ALA A 71 44.17 -4.62 3.48
C ALA A 71 45.16 -5.52 4.23
N THR A 72 44.94 -6.84 4.19
CA THR A 72 45.96 -7.83 4.54
C THR A 72 45.86 -8.97 3.56
#